data_AF-A0A5M3XBR3-F1
#
_entry.id   AF-A0A5M3XBR3-F1
#
_cell.length_a   1.000
_cell.length_b   1.000
_cell.length_c   1.000
_cell.angle_alpha   90.00
_cell.angle_beta   90.00
_cell.angle_gamma   90.00
#
_symmetry.space_group_name_H-M   'P 1'
#
loop_
_entity.id
_entity.type
_entity.pdbx_description
1 polymer ?
#
loop_
_entity_poly.entity_id
_entity_poly.type
_entity_poly.pdbx_seq_one_letter_code
_entity_poly.pdbx_strand_id
1 'polypeptide(L)'
;MTIGASVSATVRRPARWADRIGRGLMALDAVATLGAFANGLVIMASVSDDRVITEAWRTFAYIVFAGLWAVLAVAPRRQWGLWELLLLQKGAITVYSFAMWDMPDAPMTAFVDLTLTVTTLVAYVLCRGWYAWRTSAPELASGVRPIGSAG
;
A
#
# COMPACT_ATOMS: atom_id res chain seq x y z
N MET A 1 -47.69 -19.19 -6.56
CA MET A 1 -46.83 -19.34 -7.75
C MET A 1 -45.90 -18.13 -7.79
N THR A 2 -44.57 -18.14 -7.70
CA THR A 2 -43.52 -19.10 -7.33
C THR A 2 -42.26 -18.26 -7.06
N ILE A 3 -41.60 -18.47 -5.92
CA ILE A 3 -40.17 -18.24 -5.63
C ILE A 3 -39.61 -16.81 -5.80
N GLY A 4 -39.55 -16.06 -4.68
CA GLY A 4 -38.54 -15.02 -4.46
C GLY A 4 -37.22 -15.69 -4.09
N ALA A 5 -36.38 -15.96 -5.09
CA ALA A 5 -35.04 -16.49 -4.85
C ALA A 5 -34.18 -15.36 -4.25
N SER A 6 -33.98 -15.39 -2.93
CA SER A 6 -32.93 -14.62 -2.28
C SER A 6 -31.58 -15.15 -2.77
N VAL A 7 -31.00 -14.51 -3.78
CA VAL A 7 -29.62 -14.74 -4.20
C VAL A 7 -28.74 -14.32 -3.03
N SER A 8 -28.47 -15.26 -2.13
CA SER A 8 -27.43 -15.16 -1.12
C SER A 8 -26.10 -15.07 -1.87
N ALA A 9 -25.69 -13.85 -2.22
CA ALA A 9 -24.37 -13.55 -2.75
C ALA A 9 -23.35 -13.94 -1.67
N THR A 10 -22.93 -15.19 -1.71
CA THR A 10 -21.94 -15.73 -0.77
C THR A 10 -20.66 -14.98 -1.05
N VAL A 11 -20.32 -14.01 -0.20
CA VAL A 11 -19.03 -13.32 -0.22
C VAL A 11 -17.96 -14.38 0.07
N ARG A 12 -17.48 -15.03 -0.98
CA ARG A 12 -16.56 -16.15 -0.90
C ARG A 12 -15.25 -15.61 -0.33
N ARG A 13 -14.94 -15.86 0.94
CA ARG A 13 -13.68 -15.39 1.56
C ARG A 13 -12.50 -15.91 0.72
N PRO A 14 -11.46 -15.09 0.45
CA PRO A 14 -10.28 -15.57 -0.24
C PRO A 14 -9.68 -16.77 0.50
N ALA A 15 -9.09 -17.69 -0.26
CA ALA A 15 -8.43 -18.86 0.32
C ALA A 15 -7.33 -18.40 1.28
N ARG A 16 -7.22 -19.06 2.45
CA ARG A 16 -6.29 -18.64 3.52
C ARG A 16 -4.84 -18.53 3.05
N TRP A 17 -4.43 -19.33 2.07
CA TRP A 17 -3.09 -19.29 1.49
C TRP A 17 -2.85 -18.01 0.68
N ALA A 18 -3.83 -17.55 -0.11
CA ALA A 18 -3.72 -16.34 -0.91
C ALA A 18 -3.56 -15.12 0.01
N ASP A 19 -4.32 -15.08 1.10
CA ASP A 19 -4.19 -14.03 2.12
C ASP A 19 -2.82 -14.03 2.79
N ARG A 20 -2.26 -15.22 3.10
CA ARG A 20 -0.91 -15.32 3.67
C ARG A 20 0.17 -14.84 2.70
N ILE A 21 0.06 -15.20 1.41
CA ILE A 21 1.01 -14.74 0.39
C ILE A 21 0.90 -13.22 0.24
N GLY A 22 -0.30 -12.67 0.08
CA GLY A 22 -0.49 -11.22 -0.07
C GLY A 22 0.05 -10.44 1.13
N ARG A 23 -0.21 -10.90 2.36
CA ARG A 23 0.36 -10.29 3.58
C ARG A 23 1.88 -10.43 3.65
N GLY A 24 2.41 -11.57 3.19
CA GLY A 24 3.84 -11.83 3.11
C GLY A 24 4.54 -10.89 2.12
N LEU A 25 3.94 -10.63 0.96
CA LEU A 25 4.44 -9.65 -0.02
C LEU A 25 4.52 -8.24 0.59
N MET A 26 3.49 -7.82 1.31
CA MET A 26 3.50 -6.52 2.01
C MET A 26 4.55 -6.45 3.12
N ALA A 27 4.76 -7.54 3.86
CA ALA A 27 5.85 -7.60 4.82
C ALA A 27 7.24 -7.53 4.14
N LEU A 28 7.39 -8.21 2.99
CA LEU A 28 8.62 -8.16 2.21
C LEU A 28 8.91 -6.76 1.69
N ASP A 29 7.91 -6.08 1.10
CA ASP A 29 8.04 -4.71 0.61
C ASP A 29 8.41 -3.73 1.74
N ALA A 30 7.81 -3.91 2.92
CA ALA A 30 8.17 -3.13 4.11
C ALA A 30 9.64 -3.32 4.50
N VAL A 31 10.12 -4.57 4.57
CA VAL A 31 11.52 -4.89 4.92
C VAL A 31 12.50 -4.36 3.86
N ALA A 32 12.19 -4.55 2.57
CA ALA A 32 13.00 -4.02 1.49
C ALA A 32 13.13 -2.48 1.57
N THR A 33 12.03 -1.81 1.90
CA THR A 33 12.00 -0.35 2.07
C THR A 33 12.79 0.11 3.30
N LEU A 34 12.83 -0.66 4.38
CA LEU A 34 13.72 -0.39 5.51
C LEU A 34 15.20 -0.53 5.12
N GLY A 35 15.53 -1.43 4.21
CA GLY A 35 16.86 -1.50 3.60
C GLY A 35 17.22 -0.22 2.83
N ALA A 36 16.27 0.29 2.03
CA ALA A 36 16.44 1.57 1.32
C ALA A 36 16.57 2.77 2.28
N PHE A 37 15.84 2.75 3.41
CA PHE A 37 15.98 3.74 4.48
C PHE A 37 17.40 3.74 5.08
N ALA A 38 17.91 2.56 5.48
CA ALA A 38 19.26 2.44 6.03
C ALA A 38 20.32 2.94 5.03
N ASN A 39 20.19 2.58 3.75
CA ASN A 39 21.07 3.08 2.70
C ASN A 39 20.94 4.59 2.50
N GLY A 40 19.73 5.14 2.59
CA GLY A 40 19.47 6.59 2.52
C GLY A 40 20.20 7.38 3.60
N LEU A 41 20.26 6.86 4.83
CA LEU A 41 21.03 7.48 5.91
C LEU A 41 22.54 7.57 5.59
N VAL A 42 23.09 6.54 4.94
CA VAL A 42 24.50 6.53 4.50
C VAL A 42 24.72 7.55 3.37
N ILE A 43 23.80 7.63 2.41
CA ILE A 43 23.85 8.61 1.32
C ILE A 43 23.80 10.04 1.88
N MET A 44 22.85 10.34 2.76
CA MET A 44 22.71 11.67 3.38
C MET A 44 23.99 12.15 4.06
N ALA A 45 24.79 11.25 4.63
CA ALA A 45 26.04 11.59 5.31
C ALA A 45 27.21 11.92 4.35
N SER A 46 27.06 11.66 3.05
CA SER A 46 28.14 11.77 2.06
C SER A 46 27.82 12.64 0.84
N VAL A 47 26.57 13.04 0.64
CA VAL A 47 26.19 13.97 -0.43
C VAL A 47 26.59 15.41 -0.12
N SER A 48 26.63 16.23 -1.17
CA SER A 48 26.85 17.67 -1.07
C SER A 48 25.65 18.41 -0.44
N ASP A 49 25.93 19.59 0.12
CA ASP A 49 24.96 20.42 0.86
C ASP A 49 23.73 20.82 0.02
N ASP A 50 23.89 20.99 -1.30
CA ASP A 50 22.81 21.31 -2.23
C ASP A 50 21.83 20.14 -2.45
N ARG A 51 22.24 18.91 -2.16
CA ARG A 51 21.43 17.70 -2.32
C ARG A 51 20.89 17.14 -1.01
N VAL A 52 21.47 17.51 0.13
CA VAL A 52 21.18 16.89 1.43
C VAL A 52 19.69 16.94 1.78
N ILE A 53 18.99 18.03 1.48
CA ILE A 53 17.55 18.18 1.78
C ILE A 53 16.69 17.25 0.90
N THR A 54 17.04 17.09 -0.39
CA THR A 54 16.34 16.17 -1.29
C THR A 54 16.55 14.72 -0.88
N GLU A 55 17.78 14.36 -0.49
CA GLU A 55 18.10 13.01 0.03
C GLU A 55 17.41 12.75 1.37
N ALA A 56 17.34 13.75 2.25
CA ALA A 56 16.61 13.67 3.52
C ALA A 56 15.13 13.40 3.29
N TRP A 57 14.50 14.18 2.41
CA TRP A 57 13.09 13.99 2.06
C TRP A 57 12.82 12.58 1.54
N ARG A 58 13.65 12.09 0.63
CA ARG A 58 13.55 10.73 0.09
C ARG A 58 13.72 9.66 1.16
N THR A 59 14.73 9.84 2.02
CA THR A 59 15.05 8.88 3.08
C THR A 59 13.90 8.78 4.07
N PHE A 60 13.37 9.90 4.56
CA PHE A 60 12.23 9.88 5.47
C PHE A 60 10.93 9.39 4.82
N ALA A 61 10.77 9.53 3.50
CA ALA A 61 9.64 8.89 2.81
C ALA A 61 9.71 7.35 2.91
N TYR A 62 10.89 6.74 2.89
CA TYR A 62 11.02 5.28 3.00
C TYR A 62 10.44 4.73 4.32
N ILE A 63 10.69 5.37 5.46
CA ILE A 63 10.13 4.88 6.73
C ILE A 63 8.60 4.97 6.75
N VAL A 64 8.02 6.00 6.13
CA VAL A 64 6.56 6.13 5.96
C VAL A 64 6.02 5.00 5.11
N PHE A 65 6.60 4.74 3.93
CA PHE A 65 6.16 3.66 3.05
C PHE A 65 6.31 2.28 3.69
N ALA A 66 7.42 2.03 4.39
CA ALA A 66 7.60 0.80 5.15
C ALA A 66 6.47 0.61 6.18
N GLY A 67 6.09 1.69 6.88
CA GLY A 67 4.95 1.69 7.79
C GLY A 67 3.63 1.39 7.09
N LEU A 68 3.35 2.00 5.94
CA LEU A 68 2.13 1.77 5.16
C LEU A 68 2.00 0.30 4.74
N TRP A 69 3.06 -0.28 4.18
CA TRP A 69 3.10 -1.70 3.82
C TRP A 69 2.98 -2.61 5.05
N ALA A 70 3.60 -2.28 6.17
CA ALA A 70 3.45 -3.05 7.41
C ALA A 70 2.00 -3.04 7.93
N VAL A 71 1.31 -1.89 7.88
CA VAL A 71 -0.11 -1.80 8.24
C VAL A 71 -0.96 -2.67 7.31
N LEU A 72 -0.69 -2.66 6.00
CA LEU A 72 -1.37 -3.55 5.04
C LEU A 72 -1.06 -5.02 5.28
N ALA A 73 0.16 -5.37 5.68
CA ALA A 73 0.54 -6.72 6.04
C ALA A 73 -0.23 -7.22 7.28
N VAL A 74 -0.47 -6.36 8.27
CA VAL A 74 -1.21 -6.73 9.48
C VAL A 74 -2.72 -6.82 9.22
N ALA A 75 -3.29 -5.80 8.59
CA ALA A 75 -4.73 -5.63 8.47
C ALA A 75 -5.16 -5.20 7.05
N PRO A 76 -4.99 -6.07 6.03
CA PRO A 76 -5.13 -5.69 4.62
C PRO A 76 -6.53 -5.22 4.23
N ARG A 77 -7.57 -5.52 5.01
CA ARG A 77 -8.98 -5.17 4.69
C ARG A 77 -9.57 -4.12 5.63
N ARG A 78 -8.77 -3.57 6.55
CA ARG A 78 -9.25 -2.53 7.50
C ARG A 78 -8.83 -1.12 7.10
N GLN A 79 -7.95 -0.99 6.11
CA GLN A 79 -7.40 0.29 5.68
C GLN A 79 -8.06 0.73 4.37
N TRP A 80 -9.12 1.54 4.51
CA TRP A 80 -9.72 2.31 3.42
C TRP A 80 -8.72 3.25 2.73
N GLY A 81 -8.74 3.26 1.39
CA GLY A 81 -7.96 4.19 0.55
C GLY A 81 -6.44 4.00 0.54
N LEU A 82 -5.88 3.28 1.51
CA LEU A 82 -4.43 3.15 1.65
C LEU A 82 -3.81 2.31 0.51
N TRP A 83 -4.53 1.29 0.03
CA TRP A 83 -4.13 0.53 -1.15
C TRP A 83 -4.07 1.40 -2.39
N GLU A 84 -5.16 2.13 -2.65
CA GLU A 84 -5.31 2.94 -3.85
C GLU A 84 -4.32 4.10 -3.85
N LEU A 85 -4.08 4.74 -2.70
CA LEU A 85 -3.08 5.81 -2.57
C LEU A 85 -1.66 5.30 -2.83
N LEU A 86 -1.32 4.14 -2.28
CA LEU A 86 0.01 3.57 -2.41
C LEU A 86 0.27 3.08 -3.85
N LEU A 87 -0.71 2.44 -4.49
CA LEU A 87 -0.66 2.06 -5.90
C LEU A 87 -0.61 3.28 -6.83
N LEU A 88 -1.40 4.32 -6.55
CA LEU A 88 -1.39 5.54 -7.33
C LEU A 88 -0.02 6.22 -7.26
N GLN A 89 0.52 6.40 -6.05
CA GLN A 89 1.81 7.05 -5.87
C GLN A 89 2.95 6.26 -6.52
N LYS A 90 3.03 4.95 -6.28
CA LYS A 90 4.10 4.11 -6.83
C LYS A 90 3.99 3.95 -8.34
N GLY A 91 2.76 3.81 -8.85
CA GLY A 91 2.49 3.81 -10.28
C GLY A 91 2.88 5.13 -10.94
N ALA A 92 2.57 6.27 -10.32
CA ALA A 92 2.92 7.59 -10.86
C ALA A 92 4.44 7.80 -10.94
N ILE A 93 5.20 7.45 -9.89
CA ILE A 93 6.67 7.53 -9.94
C ILE A 93 7.24 6.56 -10.97
N THR A 94 6.72 5.33 -11.05
CA THR A 94 7.15 4.35 -12.06
C THR A 94 7.01 4.93 -13.47
N VAL A 95 5.82 5.45 -13.81
CA VAL A 95 5.55 6.06 -15.13
C VAL A 95 6.43 7.28 -15.37
N TYR A 96 6.59 8.13 -14.36
CA TYR A 96 7.43 9.32 -14.46
C TYR A 96 8.91 8.97 -14.71
N SER A 97 9.45 7.96 -14.03
CA SER A 97 10.82 7.50 -14.23
C SER A 97 11.04 6.89 -15.62
N PHE A 98 10.06 6.18 -16.18
CA PHE A 98 10.12 5.74 -17.58
C PHE A 98 10.08 6.91 -18.57
N ALA A 99 9.33 7.97 -18.28
CA ALA A 99 9.29 9.17 -19.11
C ALA A 99 10.60 9.99 -19.05
N MET A 100 11.31 9.93 -17.92
CA MET A 100 12.56 10.65 -17.68
C MET A 100 13.80 9.76 -17.79
N TRP A 101 13.78 8.79 -18.71
CA TRP A 101 14.78 7.71 -18.82
C TRP A 101 16.24 8.19 -18.89
N ASP A 102 16.49 9.34 -19.51
CA ASP A 102 17.84 9.89 -19.69
C ASP A 102 18.44 10.46 -18.39
N MET A 103 17.67 10.58 -17.31
CA MET A 103 18.20 10.99 -16.01
C MET A 103 18.99 9.86 -15.34
N PRO A 104 20.13 10.16 -14.68
CA PRO A 104 21.01 9.13 -14.13
C PRO A 104 20.34 8.10 -13.21
N ASP A 105 19.42 8.55 -12.36
CA ASP A 105 18.76 7.70 -11.37
C ASP A 105 17.46 7.06 -11.89
N ALA A 106 16.94 7.52 -13.03
CA ALA A 106 15.61 7.16 -13.51
C ALA A 106 15.45 5.67 -13.85
N PRO A 107 16.38 4.99 -14.55
CA PRO A 107 16.22 3.56 -14.84
C PRO A 107 16.12 2.71 -13.58
N MET A 108 17.00 2.96 -12.59
CA MET A 108 17.00 2.20 -11.34
C MET A 108 15.72 2.48 -10.54
N THR A 109 15.30 3.74 -10.43
CA THR A 109 14.02 4.09 -9.79
C THR A 109 12.84 3.42 -10.49
N ALA A 110 12.80 3.41 -11.83
CA ALA A 110 11.73 2.79 -12.59
C ALA A 110 11.59 1.30 -12.27
N PHE A 111 12.69 0.54 -12.26
CA PHE A 111 12.62 -0.90 -11.97
C PHE A 111 12.27 -1.20 -10.52
N VAL A 112 12.80 -0.43 -9.56
CA VAL A 112 12.49 -0.60 -8.14
C VAL A 112 11.01 -0.30 -7.87
N ASP A 113 10.52 0.85 -8.34
CA ASP A 113 9.13 1.23 -8.10
C ASP A 113 8.14 0.40 -8.93
N LEU A 114 8.53 -0.07 -10.12
CA LEU A 114 7.73 -1.06 -10.86
C LEU A 114 7.58 -2.36 -10.07
N THR A 115 8.68 -2.85 -9.50
CA THR A 115 8.67 -4.07 -8.68
C THR A 115 7.72 -3.91 -7.49
N LEU A 116 7.86 -2.82 -6.72
CA LEU A 116 7.00 -2.51 -5.59
C LEU A 116 5.53 -2.32 -6.00
N THR A 117 5.28 -1.70 -7.16
CA THR A 117 3.93 -1.52 -7.70
C THR A 117 3.30 -2.87 -8.03
N VAL A 118 4.04 -3.75 -8.72
CA VAL A 118 3.56 -5.07 -9.12
C VAL A 118 3.34 -5.97 -7.90
N THR A 119 4.27 -6.03 -6.95
CA THR A 119 4.10 -6.82 -5.70
C THR A 119 2.90 -6.31 -4.90
N THR A 120 2.74 -4.99 -4.78
CA THR A 120 1.57 -4.37 -4.15
C THR A 120 0.28 -4.71 -4.88
N LEU A 121 0.26 -4.66 -6.22
CA LEU A 121 -0.93 -4.99 -7.01
C LEU A 121 -1.31 -6.47 -6.87
N VAL A 122 -0.33 -7.37 -6.88
CA VAL A 122 -0.55 -8.81 -6.64
C VAL A 122 -1.12 -9.01 -5.24
N ALA A 123 -0.55 -8.37 -4.21
CA ALA A 123 -1.08 -8.44 -2.85
C ALA A 123 -2.49 -7.86 -2.74
N TYR A 124 -2.78 -6.74 -3.43
CA TYR A 124 -4.11 -6.14 -3.51
C TYR A 124 -5.14 -7.14 -4.03
N VAL A 125 -4.79 -7.90 -5.09
CA VAL A 125 -5.65 -8.93 -5.67
C VAL A 125 -5.81 -10.13 -4.74
N LEU A 126 -4.73 -10.65 -4.18
CA LEU A 126 -4.75 -11.82 -3.29
C LEU A 126 -5.50 -11.55 -1.98
N CYS A 127 -5.25 -10.41 -1.37
CA CYS A 127 -5.94 -9.96 -0.16
C CYS A 127 -7.35 -9.43 -0.47
N ARG A 128 -7.67 -9.14 -1.74
CA ARG A 128 -8.89 -8.47 -2.15
C ARG A 128 -9.07 -7.14 -1.44
N GLY A 129 -8.07 -6.26 -1.55
CA GLY A 129 -8.00 -4.98 -0.86
C GLY A 129 -9.23 -4.09 -1.08
N TRP A 130 -9.90 -4.22 -2.23
CA TRP A 130 -11.16 -3.52 -2.53
C TRP A 130 -12.31 -3.76 -1.54
N TYR A 131 -12.26 -4.84 -0.73
CA TYR A 131 -13.25 -5.03 0.33
C TYR A 131 -13.09 -4.06 1.51
N ALA A 132 -11.94 -3.39 1.66
CA ALA A 132 -11.73 -2.41 2.72
C ALA A 132 -12.81 -1.32 2.71
N TRP A 133 -13.23 -0.89 1.52
CA TRP A 133 -14.31 0.07 1.29
C TRP A 133 -15.71 -0.42 1.73
N ARG A 134 -15.94 -1.74 1.79
CA ARG A 134 -17.26 -2.30 2.12
C ARG A 134 -17.52 -2.42 3.62
N THR A 135 -16.47 -2.38 4.44
CA THR A 135 -16.59 -2.53 5.90
C THR A 135 -17.16 -1.29 6.60
N SER A 136 -17.08 -0.11 5.96
CA SER A 136 -17.53 1.18 6.52
C SER A 136 -18.81 1.73 5.89
N ALA A 137 -19.27 1.17 4.76
CA ALA A 137 -20.50 1.59 4.10
C ALA A 137 -21.77 1.46 4.98
N PRO A 138 -21.92 0.44 5.86
CA PRO A 138 -23.09 0.36 6.74
C PRO A 138 -23.13 1.44 7.82
N GLU A 139 -21.98 1.94 8.28
CA GLU A 139 -21.86 2.89 9.40
C GLU A 139 -22.11 4.34 8.98
N LEU A 140 -21.74 4.69 7.74
CA LEU A 140 -22.07 5.99 7.15
C LEU A 140 -23.53 6.07 6.67
N ALA A 141 -24.12 4.95 6.23
CA ALA A 141 -25.51 4.90 5.80
C ALA A 141 -26.51 4.89 6.97
N SER A 142 -26.09 4.46 8.16
CA SER A 142 -27.00 4.35 9.32
C SER A 142 -27.19 5.66 10.07
N GLY A 143 -26.33 6.67 9.94
CA GLY A 143 -26.50 7.99 10.59
C GLY A 143 -26.58 7.96 12.13
N VAL A 144 -26.46 6.78 12.75
CA VAL A 144 -26.57 6.59 14.19
C VAL A 144 -25.17 6.73 14.77
N ARG A 145 -24.88 7.92 15.32
CA ARG A 145 -23.79 8.02 16.30
C ARG A 145 -24.17 7.12 17.48
N PRO A 146 -23.29 6.21 17.94
CA PRO A 146 -23.51 5.57 19.22
C PRO A 146 -23.47 6.68 20.29
N ILE A 147 -24.64 6.98 20.86
CA ILE A 147 -24.72 7.83 22.04
C ILE A 147 -23.95 7.07 23.11
N GLY A 148 -22.81 7.62 23.52
CA GLY A 148 -22.02 7.06 24.61
C GLY A 148 -22.91 6.86 25.83
N SER A 149 -23.02 5.63 26.30
CA SER A 149 -23.48 5.37 27.66
C SER A 149 -22.31 5.68 28.59
N ALA A 150 -22.36 6.86 29.18
CA ALA A 150 -21.67 7.11 30.43
C ALA A 150 -22.23 6.14 31.48
N GLY A 151 -21.34 5.35 32.07
CA GLY A 151 -21.55 4.49 33.22
C GLY A 151 -20.23 4.39 33.96
#